data_AF-A0ABD5ITD5-F1
#
_entry.id   AF-A0ABD5ITD5-F1
#
_cell.length_a   1.000
_cell.length_b   1.000
_cell.length_c   1.000
_cell.angle_alpha   90.00
_cell.angle_beta   90.00
_cell.angle_gamma   90.00
#
_symmetry.space_group_name_H-M   'P 1'
#
loop_
_entity.id
_entity.type
_entity.pdbx_description
1 polymer ?
#
loop_
_entity_poly.entity_id
_entity_poly.type
_entity_poly.pdbx_seq_one_letter_code
_entity_poly.pdbx_strand_id
1 'polypeptide(L)'
;MTGDQYNQLIQWIQQKQPVKIKMRHGEATFLPVKLYQDAQKLFVYNREMRLMNIAFDDIISIKPTRIYGSFDRRKLIHMYML
;
A
#
# COMPACT_ATOMS: atom_id res chain seq x y z
N MET A 1 5.09 7.94 13.35
CA MET A 1 3.84 8.32 12.66
C MET A 1 2.98 9.10 13.65
N THR A 2 2.38 10.23 13.26
CA THR A 2 1.51 11.01 14.15
C THR A 2 0.09 10.42 14.21
N GLY A 3 -0.73 10.84 15.18
CA GLY A 3 -2.14 10.40 15.29
C GLY A 3 -2.99 10.73 14.05
N ASP A 4 -2.75 11.87 13.42
CA ASP A 4 -3.47 12.26 12.20
C ASP A 4 -3.10 11.38 11.00
N GLN A 5 -1.81 11.08 10.85
CA GLN A 5 -1.32 10.17 9.80
C GLN A 5 -1.91 8.77 9.97
N TYR A 6 -2.07 8.31 11.22
CA TYR A 6 -2.69 7.03 11.54
C TYR A 6 -4.17 6.98 11.10
N ASN A 7 -4.95 7.97 11.49
CA ASN A 7 -6.37 8.07 11.13
C ASN A 7 -6.57 8.16 9.62
N GLN A 8 -5.71 8.92 8.95
CA GLN A 8 -5.74 9.02 7.49
C GLN A 8 -5.43 7.67 6.82
N LEU A 9 -4.48 6.89 7.36
CA LEU A 9 -4.20 5.55 6.83
C LEU A 9 -5.37 4.60 6.99
N ILE A 10 -6.09 4.66 8.12
CA ILE A 10 -7.30 3.87 8.33
C ILE A 10 -8.34 4.18 7.26
N GLN A 11 -8.54 5.46 6.95
CA GLN A 11 -9.46 5.87 5.89
C GLN A 11 -9.04 5.30 4.52
N TRP A 12 -7.75 5.35 4.19
CA TRP A 12 -7.25 4.77 2.93
C TRP A 12 -7.43 3.25 2.87
N ILE A 13 -7.26 2.54 3.98
CA ILE A 13 -7.53 1.10 4.06
C ILE A 13 -9.01 0.82 3.77
N GLN A 14 -9.92 1.54 4.41
CA GLN A 14 -11.37 1.37 4.22
C GLN A 14 -11.81 1.66 2.77
N GLN A 15 -11.23 2.70 2.17
CA GLN A 15 -11.51 3.10 0.79
C GLN A 15 -10.82 2.22 -0.26
N LYS A 16 -10.00 1.25 0.16
CA LYS A 16 -9.12 0.47 -0.73
C LYS A 16 -8.26 1.37 -1.62
N GLN A 17 -7.83 2.51 -1.08
CA GLN A 17 -7.05 3.52 -1.78
C GLN A 17 -5.62 3.03 -1.96
N PRO A 18 -5.11 2.87 -3.20
CA PRO A 18 -3.71 2.58 -3.42
C PRO A 18 -2.84 3.73 -2.90
N VAL A 19 -1.70 3.37 -2.33
CA VAL A 19 -0.74 4.32 -1.79
C VAL A 19 0.62 4.08 -2.41
N LYS A 20 1.41 5.14 -2.49
CA LYS A 20 2.82 5.08 -2.82
C LYS A 20 3.61 5.23 -1.55
N ILE A 21 4.47 4.26 -1.26
CA ILE A 21 5.27 4.22 -0.04
C ILE A 21 6.74 4.33 -0.44
N LYS A 22 7.39 5.38 0.04
CA LYS A 22 8.84 5.55 -0.05
C LYS A 22 9.47 4.97 1.20
N MET A 23 10.36 4.00 0.99
CA MET A 23 11.19 3.36 2.01
C MET A 23 12.66 3.68 1.73
N ARG A 24 13.56 3.31 2.65
CA ARG A 24 15.01 3.54 2.49
C ARG A 24 15.58 2.92 1.21
N HIS A 25 15.08 1.74 0.83
CA HIS A 25 15.59 0.96 -0.30
C HIS A 25 14.80 1.13 -1.60
N GLY A 26 13.82 2.03 -1.65
CA GLY A 26 13.05 2.30 -2.86
C GLY A 26 11.64 2.79 -2.61
N GLU A 27 10.91 3.02 -3.70
CA GLU A 27 9.52 3.45 -3.67
C GLU A 27 8.66 2.50 -4.51
N ALA A 28 7.50 2.11 -3.98
CA ALA A 28 6.57 1.24 -4.69
C ALA A 28 5.10 1.56 -4.36
N THR A 29 4.21 1.06 -5.21
CA THR A 29 2.76 1.20 -5.04
C THR A 29 2.18 -0.03 -4.35
N PHE A 30 1.38 0.22 -3.33
CA PHE A 30 0.80 -0.79 -2.46
C PHE A 30 -0.70 -0.54 -2.24
N LEU A 31 -1.41 -1.58 -1.83
CA LEU A 31 -2.76 -1.49 -1.33
C LEU A 31 -2.72 -1.79 0.19
N PRO A 32 -2.93 -0.80 1.06
CA PRO A 32 -2.90 -1.01 2.49
C PRO A 32 -4.15 -1.77 2.91
N VAL A 33 -3.99 -2.73 3.84
CA VAL A 33 -5.09 -3.62 4.26
C VAL A 33 -5.30 -3.67 5.76
N LYS A 34 -4.24 -3.55 6.55
CA LYS A 34 -4.36 -3.57 8.00
C LYS A 34 -3.19 -2.85 8.64
N LEU A 35 -3.46 -2.20 9.74
CA LEU A 35 -2.48 -1.46 10.51
C LEU A 35 -2.46 -2.05 11.92
N TYR A 36 -1.27 -2.41 12.41
CA TYR A 36 -1.07 -2.87 13.78
C TYR A 36 -0.21 -1.85 14.51
N GLN A 37 -0.86 -1.05 15.35
CA GLN A 37 -0.23 0.06 16.06
C GLN A 37 0.84 -0.43 17.03
N ASP A 38 0.50 -1.43 17.86
CA ASP A 38 1.41 -1.97 18.88
C ASP A 38 2.67 -2.60 18.27
N ALA A 39 2.50 -3.27 17.13
CA ALA A 39 3.60 -3.90 16.41
C ALA A 39 4.33 -2.94 15.45
N GLN A 40 3.88 -1.68 15.34
CA GLN A 40 4.37 -0.67 14.40
C GLN A 40 4.52 -1.18 12.96
N LYS A 41 3.50 -1.90 12.46
CA LYS A 41 3.53 -2.55 11.14
C LYS A 41 2.32 -2.20 10.30
N LEU A 42 2.57 -1.96 9.01
CA LEU A 42 1.56 -1.81 7.96
C LEU A 42 1.53 -3.08 7.11
N PHE A 43 0.38 -3.74 7.01
CA PHE A 43 0.17 -4.82 6.07
C PHE A 43 -0.37 -4.27 4.76
N VAL A 44 0.22 -4.71 3.66
CA VAL A 44 -0.05 -4.25 2.30
C VAL A 44 -0.04 -5.41 1.31
N TYR A 45 -0.83 -5.28 0.24
CA TYR A 45 -0.60 -6.03 -0.99
C TYR A 45 0.30 -5.22 -1.93
N ASN A 46 1.27 -5.89 -2.55
CA ASN A 46 2.00 -5.32 -3.70
C ASN A 46 1.18 -5.51 -5.00
N ARG A 47 1.69 -4.98 -6.11
CA ARG A 47 1.05 -5.07 -7.44
C ARG A 47 0.92 -6.49 -8.02
N GLU A 48 1.60 -7.46 -7.41
CA GLU A 48 1.49 -8.90 -7.73
C GLU A 48 0.52 -9.65 -6.81
N MET A 49 -0.20 -8.92 -5.94
CA MET A 49 -1.10 -9.45 -4.92
C MET A 49 -0.40 -10.34 -3.87
N ARG A 50 0.88 -10.12 -3.63
CA ARG A 50 1.58 -10.74 -2.50
C ARG A 50 1.34 -9.90 -1.24
N LEU A 51 0.90 -10.55 -0.17
CA LEU A 51 0.76 -9.92 1.14
C LEU A 51 2.14 -9.75 1.76
N MET A 52 2.41 -8.56 2.27
CA MET A 52 3.66 -8.22 2.96
C MET A 52 3.38 -7.26 4.12
N ASN A 53 4.36 -7.12 4.99
CA ASN A 53 4.34 -6.14 6.07
C ASN A 53 5.52 -5.19 5.90
N ILE A 54 5.29 -3.91 6.22
CA ILE A 54 6.28 -2.84 6.22
C ILE A 54 6.33 -2.28 7.63
N ALA A 55 7.52 -2.25 8.23
CA ALA A 55 7.72 -1.63 9.53
C ALA A 55 7.65 -0.09 9.39
N PHE A 56 7.09 0.60 10.38
CA PHE A 56 6.87 2.05 10.28
C PHE A 56 8.16 2.87 10.22
N ASP A 57 9.23 2.39 10.84
CA ASP A 57 10.56 2.99 10.83
C ASP A 57 11.27 2.91 9.46
N ASP A 58 10.86 1.95 8.63
CA ASP A 58 11.28 1.86 7.23
C ASP A 58 10.54 2.84 6.31
N ILE A 59 9.39 3.38 6.74
CA ILE A 59 8.58 4.30 5.94
C ILE A 59 9.10 5.73 6.08
N ILE A 60 9.64 6.26 4.97
CA ILE A 60 10.04 7.67 4.86
C ILE A 60 8.82 8.54 4.57
N SER A 61 7.93 8.10 3.68
CA SER A 61 6.69 8.81 3.38
C SER A 61 5.64 7.90 2.75
N ILE A 62 4.36 8.20 2.99
CA ILE A 62 3.22 7.53 2.39
C ILE A 62 2.26 8.56 1.82
N LYS A 63 1.81 8.35 0.57
CA LYS A 63 0.89 9.26 -0.12
C LYS A 63 -0.17 8.47 -0.89
N PRO A 64 -1.41 8.95 -0.99
CA PRO A 64 -2.40 8.32 -1.86
C PRO A 64 -1.93 8.44 -3.31
N THR A 65 -2.22 7.43 -4.13
CA THR A 65 -1.82 7.44 -5.53
C THR A 65 -2.94 6.90 -6.41
N ARG A 66 -3.11 7.51 -7.58
CA ARG A 66 -4.02 7.00 -8.60
C ARG A 66 -3.31 5.90 -9.38
N ILE A 67 -4.05 4.84 -9.69
CA ILE A 67 -3.61 3.79 -10.59
C ILE A 67 -4.52 3.79 -11.82
N TYR A 68 -3.98 3.35 -12.95
CA TYR A 68 -4.77 3.06 -14.14
C TYR A 68 -4.98 1.54 -14.24
N GLY A 69 -6.23 1.13 -14.48
CA GLY A 69 -6.62 -0.28 -14.51
C GLY A 69 -6.69 -0.96 -13.13
N SER A 70 -6.73 -2.29 -13.14
CA SER A 70 -6.75 -3.12 -11.93
C SER A 70 -5.52 -2.89 -11.04
N PHE A 71 -5.68 -3.01 -9.72
CA PHE A 71 -4.53 -3.05 -8.82
C PHE A 71 -3.68 -4.32 -9.02
N ASP A 72 -4.33 -5.46 -9.24
CA ASP A 72 -3.67 -6.71 -9.59
C ASP A 72 -3.17 -6.65 -11.04
N ARG A 73 -1.84 -6.60 -11.23
CA ARG A 73 -1.22 -6.59 -12.57
C ARG A 73 -1.31 -7.94 -13.27
N ARG A 74 -1.51 -9.05 -12.57
CA ARG A 74 -1.66 -10.38 -13.19
C ARG A 74 -2.90 -10.45 -14.08
N LYS A 75 -3.96 -9.73 -13.69
CA LYS A 75 -5.19 -9.60 -14.49
C LYS A 75 -5.01 -8.73 -15.74
N LEU A 76 -4.06 -7.80 -15.74
CA LEU A 76 -3.78 -6.97 -16.92
C LEU A 76 -3.16 -7.80 -18.04
N ILE A 77 -2.20 -8.68 -17.72
CA ILE A 77 -1.54 -9.54 -18.72
C ILE A 77 -2.55 -10.45 -19.42
N HIS A 78 -3.55 -10.94 -18.70
CA HIS A 78 -4.60 -11.78 -19.27
C HIS A 78 -5.52 -11.02 -20.25
N MET A 79 -5.65 -9.70 -20.11
CA MET A 79 -6.54 -8.87 -20.93
C MET A 79 -5.91 -8.41 -22.26
N TYR A 80 -4.57 -8.45 -22.36
CA TYR A 80 -3.82 -8.08 -23.58
C TYR A 80 -3.34 -9.28 -24.41
N MET A 81 -3.72 -10.51 -24.04
CA MET A 81 -3.38 -11.74 -24.77
C MET A 81 -4.60 -12.40 -25.45
N LEU A 82 -5.64 -11.64 -25.76
CA LEU A 82 -6.82 -12.07 -26.52
C LEU A 82 -6.99 -11.24 -27.80
#